data_AF-A0A9Q0X572-F1
#
_entry.id   AF-A0A9Q0X572-F1
#
_cell.length_a   1.000
_cell.length_b   1.000
_cell.length_c   1.000
_cell.angle_alpha   90.00
_cell.angle_beta   90.00
_cell.angle_gamma   90.00
#
_symmetry.space_group_name_H-M   'P 1'
#
loop_
_entity.id
_entity.type
_entity.pdbx_description
1 polymer ?
#
loop_
_entity_poly.entity_id
_entity_poly.type
_entity_poly.pdbx_seq_one_letter_code
_entity_poly.pdbx_strand_id
1 'polypeptide(L)'
;MDSFASLASFTCRDTLVMILRKLGARDLARASCVCKLWRDMASDDAIVRPAFMEPWKLKEIVGKPVSGSFWRENRIWRFAISHKIVRGDSVTSLAKKYSVQVMDVKRLNDMMSDHGIYSRERLLIPIINPNSLINGTCYIELDTYAKGEILVLYPEGKPDKS
;
A
#
# COMPACT_ATOMS: atom_id res chain seq x y z
N MET A 1 13.77 38.30 -23.56
CA MET A 1 15.02 37.87 -22.88
C MET A 1 14.76 36.61 -22.05
N ASP A 2 13.80 35.77 -22.47
CA ASP A 2 13.06 34.86 -21.58
C ASP A 2 13.38 33.37 -21.81
N SER A 3 14.20 33.07 -22.83
CA SER A 3 14.57 31.70 -23.20
C SER A 3 15.53 31.06 -22.19
N PHE A 4 16.45 31.82 -21.60
CA PHE A 4 17.46 31.29 -20.68
C PHE A 4 16.90 31.02 -19.27
N ALA A 5 15.98 31.86 -18.78
CA ALA A 5 15.32 31.66 -17.49
C ALA A 5 14.38 30.44 -17.51
N SER A 6 13.68 30.23 -18.64
CA SER A 6 12.89 29.03 -18.92
C SER A 6 13.76 27.77 -18.86
N LEU A 7 14.87 27.74 -19.61
CA LEU A 7 15.75 26.56 -19.68
C LEU A 7 16.38 26.20 -18.32
N ALA A 8 16.82 27.19 -17.55
CA ALA A 8 17.38 26.98 -16.20
C ALA A 8 16.34 26.45 -15.19
N SER A 9 15.07 26.88 -15.33
CA SER A 9 13.96 26.37 -14.54
C SER A 9 13.67 24.90 -14.85
N PHE A 10 13.70 24.50 -16.13
CA PHE A 10 13.57 23.10 -16.54
C PHE A 10 14.71 22.23 -15.99
N THR A 11 15.97 22.66 -16.11
CA THR A 11 17.12 21.88 -15.61
C THR A 11 17.14 21.74 -14.08
N CYS A 12 16.71 22.76 -13.35
CA CYS A 12 16.60 22.69 -11.89
C CYS A 12 15.50 21.70 -11.47
N ARG A 13 14.36 21.71 -12.18
CA ARG A 13 13.28 20.76 -11.95
C ARG A 13 13.74 19.33 -12.21
N ASP A 14 14.43 19.07 -13.31
CA ASP A 14 14.92 17.72 -13.64
C ASP A 14 15.94 17.23 -12.62
N THR A 15 16.86 18.09 -12.20
CA THR A 15 17.84 17.78 -11.14
C THR A 15 17.14 17.44 -9.83
N LEU A 16 16.11 18.20 -9.45
CA LEU A 16 15.32 17.93 -8.26
C LEU A 16 14.58 16.58 -8.37
N VAL A 17 13.98 16.24 -9.53
CA VAL A 17 13.39 14.91 -9.74
C VAL A 17 14.43 13.80 -9.54
N MET A 18 15.64 13.98 -10.08
CA MET A 18 16.71 12.99 -9.93
C MET A 18 17.11 12.77 -8.47
N ILE A 19 17.18 13.85 -7.68
CA ILE A 19 17.46 13.78 -6.24
C ILE A 19 16.31 13.08 -5.51
N LEU A 20 15.07 13.49 -5.74
CA LEU A 20 13.90 12.92 -5.06
C LEU A 20 13.75 11.42 -5.33
N ARG A 21 14.06 10.95 -6.54
CA ARG A 21 14.04 9.51 -6.88
C ARG A 21 15.05 8.66 -6.10
N LYS A 22 16.01 9.27 -5.40
CA LYS A 22 16.97 8.56 -4.52
C LYS A 22 16.49 8.49 -3.08
N LEU A 23 15.40 9.16 -2.73
CA LEU A 23 14.86 9.21 -1.39
C LEU A 23 13.85 8.08 -1.16
N GLY A 24 13.86 7.52 0.05
CA GLY A 24 12.79 6.62 0.50
C GLY A 24 11.50 7.37 0.79
N ALA A 25 10.38 6.65 0.89
CA ALA A 25 9.05 7.24 1.11
C ALA A 25 8.96 8.21 2.30
N ARG A 26 9.70 7.95 3.39
CA ARG A 26 9.72 8.85 4.57
C ARG A 26 10.43 10.17 4.29
N ASP A 27 11.53 10.12 3.55
CA ASP A 27 12.30 11.32 3.24
C ASP A 27 11.61 12.14 2.15
N LEU A 28 10.91 11.49 1.22
CA LEU A 28 9.98 12.18 0.32
C LEU A 28 8.86 12.92 1.07
N ALA A 29 8.29 12.29 2.10
CA ALA A 29 7.28 12.96 2.93
C ALA A 29 7.86 14.20 3.62
N ARG A 30 9.10 14.15 4.12
CA ARG A 30 9.80 15.31 4.71
C ARG A 30 10.13 16.38 3.67
N ALA A 31 10.64 15.95 2.51
CA ALA A 31 10.93 16.80 1.36
C ALA A 31 9.69 17.60 0.93
N SER A 32 8.49 16.99 0.96
CA SER A 32 7.23 17.66 0.61
C SER A 32 6.87 18.86 1.51
N CYS A 33 7.50 19.00 2.67
CA CYS A 33 7.26 20.08 3.62
C CYS A 33 8.09 21.34 3.35
N VAL A 34 9.08 21.29 2.44
CA VAL A 34 10.06 22.39 2.26
C VAL A 34 9.43 23.62 1.61
N CYS A 35 8.86 23.48 0.41
CA CYS A 35 8.20 24.56 -0.33
C CYS A 35 7.17 23.98 -1.32
N LYS A 36 6.42 24.83 -2.02
CA LYS A 36 5.40 24.39 -3.00
C LYS A 36 5.99 23.48 -4.09
N LEU A 37 7.11 23.87 -4.69
CA LEU A 37 7.75 23.06 -5.74
C LEU A 37 8.14 21.66 -5.24
N TRP A 38 8.77 21.59 -4.06
CA TRP A 38 9.15 20.32 -3.44
C TRP A 38 7.93 19.50 -3.05
N ARG A 39 6.85 20.13 -2.56
CA ARG A 39 5.59 19.47 -2.27
C ARG A 39 5.01 18.81 -3.51
N ASP A 40 4.88 19.57 -4.59
CA ASP A 40 4.25 19.13 -5.83
C ASP A 40 5.04 17.95 -6.44
N MET A 41 6.36 18.00 -6.39
CA MET A 41 7.22 16.95 -6.95
C MET A 41 7.40 15.75 -6.01
N ALA A 42 7.67 15.97 -4.73
CA ALA A 42 7.88 14.88 -3.77
C ALA A 42 6.59 14.16 -3.37
N SER A 43 5.42 14.70 -3.73
CA SER A 43 4.12 14.02 -3.58
C SER A 43 3.63 13.38 -4.87
N ASP A 44 4.37 13.52 -5.98
CA ASP A 44 4.02 12.93 -7.27
C ASP A 44 4.08 11.39 -7.18
N ASP A 45 3.01 10.74 -7.64
CA ASP A 45 2.88 9.28 -7.58
C ASP A 45 4.02 8.57 -8.32
N ALA A 46 4.53 9.12 -9.42
CA ALA A 46 5.64 8.55 -10.19
C ALA A 46 6.98 8.57 -9.43
N ILE A 47 7.09 9.37 -8.36
CA ILE A 47 8.26 9.42 -7.48
C ILE A 47 7.99 8.60 -6.22
N VAL A 48 6.82 8.79 -5.60
CA VAL A 48 6.49 8.19 -4.30
C VAL A 48 6.19 6.70 -4.39
N ARG A 49 5.45 6.25 -5.41
CA ARG A 49 5.06 4.84 -5.56
C ARG A 49 6.28 3.92 -5.67
N PRO A 50 7.30 4.18 -6.52
CA PRO A 50 8.51 3.36 -6.54
C PRO A 50 9.26 3.35 -5.21
N ALA A 51 9.40 4.52 -4.56
CA ALA A 51 10.07 4.64 -3.27
C ALA A 51 9.31 3.92 -2.12
N PHE A 52 7.99 3.78 -2.25
CA PHE A 52 7.18 2.99 -1.34
C PHE A 52 7.35 1.48 -1.57
N MET A 53 7.42 1.06 -2.84
CA MET A 53 7.54 -0.35 -3.24
C MET A 53 8.91 -0.96 -2.96
N GLU A 54 9.98 -0.17 -3.05
CA GLU A 54 11.37 -0.64 -2.98
C GLU A 54 11.68 -1.48 -1.73
N PRO A 55 11.32 -1.06 -0.49
CA PRO A 55 11.64 -1.83 0.71
C PRO A 55 10.97 -3.21 0.77
N TRP A 56 9.87 -3.40 0.04
CA TRP A 56 9.11 -4.65 -0.01
C TRP A 56 9.44 -5.51 -1.23
N LYS A 57 10.27 -5.01 -2.16
CA LYS A 57 10.59 -5.66 -3.43
C LYS A 57 9.33 -6.05 -4.22
N LEU A 58 8.31 -5.19 -4.17
CA LEU A 58 7.05 -5.39 -4.89
C LEU A 58 7.27 -5.27 -6.40
N LYS A 59 6.49 -6.05 -7.16
CA LYS A 59 6.44 -5.91 -8.62
C LYS A 59 5.61 -4.71 -9.03
N GLU A 60 4.43 -4.57 -8.44
CA GLU A 60 3.47 -3.55 -8.84
C GLU A 60 2.50 -3.22 -7.70
N ILE A 61 2.06 -1.96 -7.64
CA ILE A 61 0.88 -1.54 -6.89
C ILE A 61 -0.13 -1.02 -7.92
N VAL A 62 -1.35 -1.53 -7.89
CA VAL A 62 -2.45 -1.17 -8.79
C VAL A 62 -3.46 -0.30 -8.03
N GLY A 63 -4.00 0.71 -8.71
CA GLY A 63 -4.95 1.67 -8.14
C GLY A 63 -4.31 2.99 -7.71
N LYS A 64 -5.16 3.94 -7.30
CA LYS A 64 -4.77 5.26 -6.80
C LYS A 64 -5.35 5.43 -5.39
N PRO A 65 -4.55 5.90 -4.42
CA PRO A 65 -5.09 6.15 -3.10
C PRO A 65 -5.99 7.40 -3.12
N VAL A 66 -6.93 7.44 -2.18
CA VAL A 66 -7.83 8.57 -1.91
C VAL A 66 -7.03 9.80 -1.46
N SER A 67 -5.94 9.58 -0.71
CA SER A 67 -5.10 10.66 -0.17
C SER A 67 -3.61 10.35 -0.34
N GLY A 68 -2.82 11.39 -0.65
CA GLY A 68 -1.35 11.28 -0.67
C GLY A 68 -0.74 10.91 0.69
N SER A 69 -1.49 11.07 1.80
CA SER A 69 -1.06 10.57 3.12
C SER A 69 -0.88 9.05 3.16
N PHE A 70 -1.55 8.31 2.26
CA PHE A 70 -1.43 6.86 2.12
C PHE A 70 0.04 6.40 2.07
N TRP A 71 0.86 7.12 1.32
CA TRP A 71 2.25 6.76 1.07
C TRP A 71 3.19 7.06 2.24
N ARG A 72 2.76 7.86 3.24
CA ARG A 72 3.60 8.28 4.37
C ARG A 72 3.91 7.12 5.32
N GLU A 73 3.00 6.17 5.44
CA GLU A 73 3.11 5.04 6.35
C GLU A 73 3.64 3.80 5.63
N ASN A 74 4.95 3.75 5.39
CA ASN A 74 5.54 2.58 4.76
C ASN A 74 5.80 1.45 5.77
N ARG A 75 4.75 0.65 6.07
CA ARG A 75 4.73 -0.33 7.17
C ARG A 75 3.97 -1.60 6.79
N ILE A 76 4.40 -2.74 7.36
CA ILE A 76 3.93 -4.07 6.95
C ILE A 76 2.42 -4.29 7.20
N TRP A 77 1.86 -3.67 8.25
CA TRP A 77 0.43 -3.78 8.56
C TRP A 77 -0.50 -3.12 7.53
N ARG A 78 0.05 -2.37 6.56
CA ARG A 78 -0.72 -1.90 5.40
C ARG A 78 -1.00 -3.00 4.38
N PHE A 79 -0.42 -4.18 4.54
CA PHE A 79 -0.56 -5.27 3.60
C PHE A 79 -1.43 -6.39 4.17
N ALA A 80 -2.33 -6.90 3.33
CA ALA A 80 -3.17 -8.05 3.67
C ALA A 80 -3.32 -8.98 2.47
N ILE A 81 -3.56 -10.26 2.75
CA ILE A 81 -3.95 -11.26 1.77
C ILE A 81 -5.48 -11.31 1.72
N SER A 82 -6.06 -11.23 0.53
CA SER A 82 -7.47 -11.53 0.32
C SER A 82 -7.70 -13.04 0.36
N HIS A 83 -8.43 -13.53 1.36
CA HIS A 83 -8.81 -14.93 1.46
C HIS A 83 -10.31 -15.09 1.24
N LYS A 84 -10.71 -15.73 0.14
CA LYS A 84 -12.10 -16.07 -0.15
C LYS A 84 -12.56 -17.19 0.80
N ILE A 85 -13.68 -16.98 1.48
CA ILE A 85 -14.15 -17.91 2.51
C ILE A 85 -14.72 -19.15 1.84
N VAL A 86 -14.25 -20.33 2.25
CA VAL A 86 -14.76 -21.63 1.81
C VAL A 86 -15.37 -22.42 2.97
N ARG A 87 -16.15 -23.45 2.63
CA ARG A 87 -16.82 -24.28 3.64
C ARG A 87 -15.79 -24.93 4.56
N GLY A 88 -15.93 -24.70 5.87
CA GLY A 88 -15.02 -25.23 6.89
C GLY A 88 -14.01 -24.20 7.40
N ASP A 89 -13.91 -23.02 6.77
CA ASP A 89 -13.07 -21.95 7.29
C ASP A 89 -13.62 -21.38 8.59
N SER A 90 -12.70 -21.16 9.51
CA SER A 90 -12.87 -20.40 10.75
C SER A 90 -11.71 -19.43 10.90
N VAL A 91 -11.90 -18.34 11.64
CA VAL A 91 -10.83 -17.37 11.93
C VAL A 91 -9.61 -18.10 12.51
N THR A 92 -9.82 -19.05 13.42
CA THR A 92 -8.76 -19.88 14.02
C THR A 92 -8.02 -20.74 12.99
N SER A 93 -8.74 -21.43 12.10
CA SER A 93 -8.12 -22.26 11.08
C SER A 93 -7.31 -21.43 10.07
N LEU A 94 -7.82 -20.25 9.69
CA LEU A 94 -7.13 -19.34 8.79
C LEU A 94 -5.91 -18.72 9.47
N ALA A 95 -6.04 -18.28 10.71
CA ALA A 95 -4.93 -17.76 11.49
C ALA A 95 -3.78 -18.78 11.58
N LYS A 96 -4.11 -20.05 11.84
CA LYS A 96 -3.14 -21.15 11.83
C LYS A 96 -2.52 -21.38 10.44
N LYS A 97 -3.34 -21.42 9.38
CA LYS A 97 -2.90 -21.62 7.99
C LYS A 97 -1.88 -20.57 7.54
N TYR A 98 -2.13 -19.31 7.88
CA TYR A 98 -1.29 -18.18 7.50
C TYR A 98 -0.22 -17.83 8.54
N SER A 99 -0.14 -18.58 9.65
CA SER A 99 0.78 -18.32 10.77
C SER A 99 0.66 -16.90 11.33
N VAL A 100 -0.58 -16.45 11.55
CA VAL A 100 -0.92 -15.13 12.13
C VAL A 100 -1.72 -15.30 13.41
N GLN A 101 -1.85 -14.24 14.21
CA GLN A 101 -2.70 -14.28 15.40
C GLN A 101 -4.17 -14.10 15.04
N VAL A 102 -5.05 -14.86 15.71
CA VAL A 102 -6.51 -14.73 15.57
C VAL A 102 -6.96 -13.29 15.83
N MET A 103 -6.37 -12.64 16.83
CA MET A 103 -6.71 -11.26 17.20
C MET A 103 -6.34 -10.25 16.11
N ASP A 104 -5.25 -10.46 15.38
CA ASP A 104 -4.85 -9.58 14.28
C ASP A 104 -5.81 -9.71 13.09
N VAL A 105 -6.24 -10.94 12.77
CA VAL A 105 -7.27 -11.17 11.75
C VAL A 105 -8.57 -10.48 12.15
N LYS A 106 -9.02 -10.67 13.39
CA LYS A 106 -10.25 -10.04 13.90
C LYS A 106 -10.18 -8.52 13.83
N ARG A 107 -9.09 -7.94 14.31
CA ARG A 107 -8.89 -6.49 14.34
C ARG A 107 -8.89 -5.90 12.93
N LEU A 108 -8.22 -6.56 11.99
CA LEU A 108 -8.16 -6.11 10.61
C LEU A 108 -9.52 -6.11 9.90
N ASN A 109 -10.39 -7.06 10.25
CA ASN A 109 -11.72 -7.21 9.66
C ASN A 109 -12.84 -6.60 10.52
N ASP A 110 -12.49 -5.83 11.57
CA ASP A 110 -13.42 -5.24 12.54
C ASP A 110 -14.42 -6.26 13.12
N MET A 111 -13.91 -7.44 13.49
CA MET A 111 -14.70 -8.53 14.06
C MET A 111 -14.58 -8.58 15.59
N MET A 112 -15.72 -8.60 16.28
CA MET A 112 -15.79 -8.80 17.73
C MET A 112 -15.95 -10.28 18.13
N SER A 113 -16.48 -11.13 17.24
CA SER A 113 -16.69 -12.56 17.46
C SER A 113 -16.55 -13.36 16.17
N ASP A 114 -16.45 -14.69 16.28
CA ASP A 114 -16.29 -15.58 15.11
C ASP A 114 -17.59 -15.80 14.33
N HIS A 115 -18.74 -15.43 14.91
CA HIS A 115 -20.06 -15.69 14.33
C HIS A 115 -20.30 -14.97 12.98
N GLY A 116 -19.61 -13.84 12.75
CA GLY A 116 -19.75 -13.03 11.54
C GLY A 116 -18.87 -13.45 10.37
N ILE A 117 -18.19 -14.62 10.42
CA ILE A 117 -17.33 -15.06 9.32
C ILE A 117 -18.13 -15.41 8.07
N TYR A 118 -19.20 -16.19 8.21
CA TYR A 118 -19.97 -16.72 7.08
C TYR A 118 -20.93 -15.71 6.43
N SER A 119 -21.08 -14.51 7.02
CA SER A 119 -21.82 -13.41 6.40
C SER A 119 -20.95 -12.59 5.44
N ARG A 120 -19.69 -12.96 5.26
CA ARG A 120 -18.70 -12.25 4.41
C ARG A 120 -18.30 -13.13 3.24
N GLU A 121 -17.87 -12.50 2.14
CA GLU A 121 -17.34 -13.21 0.97
C GLU A 121 -15.86 -13.58 1.14
N ARG A 122 -15.12 -12.73 1.87
CA ARG A 122 -13.69 -12.84 2.10
C ARG A 122 -13.29 -12.33 3.48
N LEU A 123 -12.10 -12.72 3.93
CA LEU A 123 -11.39 -12.09 5.03
C LEU A 123 -10.03 -11.57 4.57
N LEU A 124 -9.65 -10.41 5.10
CA LEU A 124 -8.30 -9.87 4.99
C LEU A 124 -7.40 -10.53 6.03
N ILE A 125 -6.33 -11.16 5.58
CA ILE A 125 -5.35 -11.80 6.47
C ILE A 125 -4.10 -10.92 6.53
N PRO A 126 -3.66 -10.46 7.71
CA PRO A 126 -2.51 -9.57 7.81
C PRO A 126 -1.24 -10.28 7.32
N ILE A 127 -0.39 -9.56 6.58
CA ILE A 127 0.93 -10.07 6.21
C ILE A 127 1.90 -9.73 7.34
N ILE A 128 2.54 -10.75 7.93
CA ILE A 128 3.56 -10.56 8.98
C ILE A 128 4.97 -10.73 8.40
N ASN A 129 5.13 -11.58 7.40
CA ASN A 129 6.41 -11.84 6.75
C ASN A 129 6.54 -11.00 5.46
N PRO A 130 7.47 -10.01 5.40
CA PRO A 130 7.70 -9.20 4.20
C PRO A 130 8.10 -10.01 2.98
N ASN A 131 8.69 -11.20 3.14
CA ASN A 131 9.11 -12.04 2.02
C ASN A 131 7.92 -12.48 1.16
N SER A 132 6.70 -12.53 1.72
CA SER A 132 5.48 -12.84 0.97
C SER A 132 5.09 -11.75 -0.03
N LEU A 133 5.70 -10.56 0.04
CA LEU A 133 5.45 -9.43 -0.88
C LEU A 133 6.41 -9.40 -2.06
N ILE A 134 7.49 -10.18 -2.04
CA ILE A 134 8.52 -10.15 -3.09
C ILE A 134 7.89 -10.52 -4.43
N ASN A 135 8.10 -9.66 -5.43
CA ASN A 135 7.53 -9.79 -6.78
C ASN A 135 5.98 -9.84 -6.80
N GLY A 136 5.34 -9.48 -5.68
CA GLY A 136 3.88 -9.44 -5.54
C GLY A 136 3.27 -8.22 -6.24
N THR A 137 2.01 -8.36 -6.64
CA THR A 137 1.17 -7.26 -7.13
C THR A 137 0.10 -6.97 -6.09
N CYS A 138 0.11 -5.76 -5.52
CA CYS A 138 -0.88 -5.34 -4.53
C CYS A 138 -1.88 -4.36 -5.12
N TYR A 139 -3.10 -4.38 -4.63
CA TYR A 139 -4.18 -3.48 -5.06
C TYR A 139 -4.51 -2.53 -3.91
N ILE A 140 -4.60 -1.25 -4.20
CA ILE A 140 -5.09 -0.26 -3.24
C ILE A 140 -6.60 -0.40 -3.17
N GLU A 141 -7.11 -0.82 -2.01
CA GLU A 141 -8.53 -1.00 -1.77
C GLU A 141 -8.99 -0.23 -0.54
N LEU A 142 -10.18 0.36 -0.65
CA LEU A 142 -11.00 0.73 0.50
C LEU A 142 -11.85 -0.49 0.84
N ASP A 143 -11.48 -1.21 1.88
CA ASP A 143 -12.29 -2.33 2.35
C ASP A 143 -13.41 -1.81 3.26
N THR A 144 -14.61 -2.37 3.13
CA THR A 144 -15.80 -1.96 3.89
C THR A 144 -15.68 -2.23 5.39
N TYR A 145 -14.81 -3.15 5.79
CA TYR A 145 -14.61 -3.56 7.17
C TYR A 145 -13.23 -3.16 7.72
N ALA A 146 -12.24 -2.93 6.87
CA ALA A 146 -10.97 -2.37 7.32
C ALA A 146 -11.09 -0.86 7.59
N LYS A 147 -10.44 -0.35 8.64
CA LYS A 147 -10.47 1.07 9.04
C LYS A 147 -9.59 1.97 8.14
N GLY A 148 -9.69 1.83 6.83
CA GLY A 148 -9.00 2.66 5.85
C GLY A 148 -8.52 1.92 4.61
N GLU A 149 -7.74 2.62 3.79
CA GLU A 149 -7.12 2.05 2.59
C GLU A 149 -6.05 1.02 2.97
N ILE A 150 -6.07 -0.12 2.30
CA ILE A 150 -5.13 -1.22 2.52
C ILE A 150 -4.58 -1.74 1.18
N LEU A 151 -3.38 -2.29 1.20
CA LEU A 151 -2.75 -2.97 0.08
C LEU A 151 -3.10 -4.46 0.12
N VAL A 152 -3.92 -4.89 -0.81
CA VAL A 152 -4.44 -6.25 -0.86
C VAL A 152 -3.64 -7.07 -1.87
N LEU A 153 -3.12 -8.22 -1.43
CA LEU A 153 -2.53 -9.25 -2.26
C LEU A 153 -3.59 -10.32 -2.57
N TYR A 154 -3.74 -10.67 -3.84
CA TYR A 154 -4.59 -11.77 -4.29
C TYR A 154 -3.73 -12.98 -4.64
N PRO A 155 -3.77 -14.07 -3.86
CA PRO A 155 -3.03 -15.30 -4.17
C PRO A 155 -3.39 -15.87 -5.54
N GLU A 156 -4.63 -15.67 -5.98
CA GLU A 156 -5.16 -16.11 -7.29
C GLU A 156 -4.95 -15.06 -8.40
N GLY A 157 -4.19 -14.00 -8.10
CA GLY A 157 -3.65 -13.05 -9.09
C GLY A 157 -4.41 -11.72 -9.19
N LYS A 158 -5.71 -11.75 -9.45
CA LYS A 158 -6.51 -10.52 -9.61
C LYS A 158 -7.73 -10.51 -8.71
N PRO A 159 -8.21 -9.33 -8.27
CA PRO A 159 -9.51 -9.23 -7.65
C PRO A 159 -10.59 -9.79 -8.59
N ASP A 160 -11.51 -10.57 -8.03
CA ASP A 160 -12.76 -10.94 -8.73
C ASP A 160 -13.41 -9.61 -9.16
N LYS A 161 -13.56 -9.41 -10.48
CA LYS A 161 -14.27 -8.24 -11.01
C LYS A 161 -15.75 -8.44 -10.68
N SER A 162 -16.27 -7.69 -9.71
CA SER A 162 -17.71 -7.48 -9.56
C SER A 162 -18.25 -6.54 -10.63
#